data_AF-A0A812Y864-F1
#
_entry.id   AF-A0A812Y864-F1
#
_cell.length_a   1.000
_cell.length_b   1.000
_cell.length_c   1.000
_cell.angle_alpha   90.00
_cell.angle_beta   90.00
_cell.angle_gamma   90.00
#
_symmetry.space_group_name_H-M   'P 1'
#
loop_
_entity.id
_entity.type
_entity.pdbx_description
1 polymer ?
#
loop_
_entity_poly.entity_id
_entity_poly.type
_entity_poly.pdbx_seq_one_letter_code
_entity_poly.pdbx_strand_id
1 'polypeptide(L)'
;MRQLRSARLALRRETRNFTASSPGLSQTVEHLRHPLNTGEVFLVGTSHISEASAKEVRDIIHTVRPRHVVVELCEARRRRLEATA
;
A
#
# COMPACT_ATOMS: atom_id res chain seq x y z
N MET A 1 37.95 -6.82 -0.04
CA MET A 1 37.20 -5.58 -0.39
C MET A 1 35.85 -5.96 -0.98
N ARG A 2 34.82 -5.17 -0.64
CA ARG A 2 33.39 -5.46 -0.73
C ARG A 2 32.83 -5.67 -2.14
N GLN A 3 31.88 -6.61 -2.18
CA GLN A 3 30.72 -6.73 -3.07
C GLN A 3 30.32 -5.42 -3.76
N LEU A 4 30.18 -5.41 -5.09
CA LEU A 4 29.50 -4.33 -5.82
C LEU A 4 29.23 -4.68 -7.30
N ARG A 5 28.64 -5.85 -7.62
CA ARG A 5 28.20 -6.13 -9.03
C ARG A 5 26.87 -6.86 -9.24
N SER A 6 26.07 -7.14 -8.21
CA SER A 6 24.86 -7.98 -8.40
C SER A 6 23.51 -7.30 -8.11
N ALA A 7 23.49 -6.04 -7.64
CA ALA A 7 22.26 -5.39 -7.17
C ALA A 7 21.31 -4.86 -8.27
N ARG A 8 21.69 -4.94 -9.56
CA ARG A 8 20.91 -4.31 -10.66
C ARG A 8 19.96 -5.24 -11.42
N LEU A 9 19.95 -6.54 -11.14
CA LEU A 9 19.13 -7.51 -11.90
C LEU A 9 17.98 -8.15 -11.12
N ALA A 10 17.95 -8.02 -9.79
CA ALA A 10 16.89 -8.61 -8.95
C ALA A 10 15.60 -7.78 -8.89
N LEU A 11 15.61 -6.52 -9.36
CA LEU A 11 14.48 -5.61 -9.19
C LEU A 11 13.37 -5.74 -10.26
N ARG A 12 13.49 -6.67 -11.21
CA ARG A 12 12.61 -6.71 -12.41
C ARG A 12 11.69 -7.93 -12.57
N ARG A 13 11.57 -8.83 -11.60
CA ARG A 13 10.74 -10.06 -11.78
C ARG A 13 9.82 -10.50 -10.64
N GLU A 14 9.80 -9.84 -9.48
CA GLU A 14 9.02 -10.32 -8.32
C GLU A 14 7.60 -9.76 -8.18
N THR A 15 7.07 -9.04 -9.17
CA THR A 15 5.70 -8.48 -9.11
C THR A 15 4.58 -9.49 -9.40
N ARG A 16 4.86 -10.79 -9.52
CA ARG A 16 3.88 -11.79 -10.01
C ARG A 16 3.27 -12.74 -9.00
N ASN A 17 3.67 -12.70 -7.72
CA ASN A 17 3.18 -13.67 -6.73
C ASN A 17 2.49 -13.03 -5.52
N PHE A 18 1.78 -11.92 -5.71
CA PHE A 18 0.82 -11.47 -4.70
C PHE A 18 -0.50 -12.20 -4.92
N THR A 19 -0.87 -13.06 -3.98
CA THR A 19 -2.18 -13.72 -3.98
C THR A 19 -3.22 -12.78 -3.39
N ALA A 20 -4.07 -12.24 -4.25
CA ALA A 20 -5.21 -11.42 -3.88
C ALA A 20 -6.35 -12.31 -3.36
N SER A 21 -6.35 -12.59 -2.07
CA SER A 21 -7.54 -13.12 -1.42
C SER A 21 -7.64 -12.58 0.00
N SER A 22 -8.71 -11.83 0.23
CA SER A 22 -9.04 -11.27 1.53
C SER A 22 -10.42 -11.75 1.99
N PRO A 23 -10.59 -13.03 2.38
CA PRO A 23 -11.83 -13.46 3.02
C PRO A 23 -12.11 -12.57 4.24
N GLY A 24 -13.23 -11.84 4.23
CA GLY A 24 -13.64 -10.95 5.33
C GLY A 24 -13.20 -9.49 5.21
N LEU A 25 -12.56 -9.06 4.11
CA LEU A 25 -12.37 -7.64 3.82
C LEU A 25 -13.42 -7.12 2.83
N SER A 26 -13.61 -5.80 2.83
CA SER A 26 -14.46 -5.09 1.87
C SER A 26 -14.00 -5.31 0.43
N GLN A 27 -14.93 -5.17 -0.53
CA GLN A 27 -14.64 -5.29 -1.97
C GLN A 27 -13.66 -4.22 -2.50
N THR A 28 -13.42 -3.16 -1.73
CA THR A 28 -12.49 -2.08 -2.06
C THR A 28 -11.07 -2.33 -1.54
N VAL A 29 -10.83 -3.48 -0.88
CA VAL A 29 -9.55 -3.77 -0.21
C VAL A 29 -8.91 -5.04 -0.76
N GLU A 30 -7.67 -4.91 -1.21
CA GLU A 30 -6.85 -6.04 -1.65
C GLU A 30 -5.70 -6.28 -0.68
N HIS A 31 -5.61 -7.50 -0.14
CA HIS A 31 -4.53 -7.90 0.76
C HIS A 31 -3.48 -8.67 -0.03
N LEU A 32 -2.30 -8.07 -0.15
CA LEU A 32 -1.17 -8.59 -0.89
C LEU A 32 -0.11 -9.06 0.11
N ARG A 33 0.16 -10.37 0.13
CA ARG A 33 1.17 -10.97 1.00
C ARG A 33 2.41 -11.36 0.21
N HIS A 34 3.58 -11.08 0.76
CA HIS A 34 4.83 -11.57 0.18
C HIS A 34 4.96 -13.08 0.44
N PRO A 35 5.29 -13.91 -0.57
CA PRO A 35 5.28 -15.36 -0.40
C PRO A 35 6.43 -15.90 0.47
N LEU A 36 7.53 -15.14 0.62
CA LEU A 36 8.76 -15.60 1.28
C LEU A 36 9.06 -14.90 2.62
N ASN A 37 8.30 -13.87 2.99
CA ASN A 37 8.54 -13.13 4.23
C ASN A 37 7.21 -12.61 4.79
N THR A 38 7.25 -11.95 5.95
CA THR A 38 6.06 -11.41 6.64
C THR A 38 5.64 -10.04 6.11
N GLY A 39 6.05 -9.67 4.90
CA GLY A 39 5.69 -8.42 4.26
C GLY A 39 4.26 -8.47 3.75
N GLU A 40 3.47 -7.49 4.14
CA GLU A 40 2.06 -7.40 3.79
C GLU A 40 1.70 -5.98 3.36
N VAL A 41 0.84 -5.88 2.35
CA VAL A 41 0.30 -4.62 1.84
C VAL A 41 -1.22 -4.74 1.80
N PHE A 42 -1.90 -3.73 2.32
CA PHE A 42 -3.35 -3.56 2.18
C PHE A 42 -3.58 -2.41 1.22
N LEU A 43 -3.99 -2.71 -0.01
CA LEU A 43 -4.34 -1.73 -1.02
C LEU A 43 -5.82 -1.38 -0.85
N VAL A 44 -6.11 -0.13 -0.51
CA VAL A 44 -7.48 0.35 -0.28
C VAL A 44 -7.86 1.31 -1.40
N GLY A 45 -8.81 0.89 -2.23
CA GLY A 45 -9.43 1.75 -3.24
C GLY A 45 -10.34 2.77 -2.57
N THR A 46 -10.15 4.06 -2.87
CA THR A 46 -10.97 5.14 -2.30
C THR A 46 -11.60 5.99 -3.39
N SER A 47 -12.77 6.57 -3.09
CA SER A 47 -13.32 7.66 -3.89
C SER A 47 -13.03 9.00 -3.21
N HIS A 48 -12.50 9.96 -3.97
CA HIS A 48 -12.00 11.26 -3.51
C HIS A 48 -13.00 12.14 -2.73
N ILE A 49 -14.29 11.86 -2.82
CA ILE A 49 -15.38 12.65 -2.21
C ILE A 49 -16.25 11.83 -1.25
N SER A 50 -15.93 10.54 -1.06
CA SER A 50 -16.75 9.62 -0.30
C SER A 50 -16.35 9.60 1.17
N GLU A 51 -17.22 10.11 2.05
CA GLU A 51 -17.05 9.99 3.50
C GLU A 51 -16.97 8.52 3.94
N ALA A 52 -17.74 7.64 3.30
CA ALA A 52 -17.71 6.21 3.56
C ALA A 52 -16.32 5.61 3.25
N SER A 53 -15.67 6.03 2.16
CA SER A 53 -14.28 5.61 1.85
C SER A 53 -13.30 6.12 2.90
N ALA A 54 -13.45 7.36 3.38
CA ALA A 54 -12.61 7.90 4.45
C ALA A 54 -12.80 7.14 5.78
N LYS A 55 -14.03 6.73 6.09
CA LYS A 55 -14.33 5.90 7.27
C LYS A 55 -13.69 4.52 7.15
N GLU A 56 -13.81 3.87 5.99
CA GLU A 56 -13.22 2.56 5.75
C GLU A 56 -11.69 2.59 5.91
N VAL A 57 -11.02 3.60 5.34
CA VAL A 57 -9.56 3.78 5.52
C VAL A 57 -9.20 3.91 7.00
N ARG A 58 -9.94 4.72 7.76
CA ARG A 58 -9.73 4.89 9.20
C ARG A 58 -9.87 3.55 9.94
N ASP A 59 -10.93 2.80 9.67
CA ASP A 59 -11.20 1.53 10.34
C ASP A 59 -10.10 0.50 10.02
N ILE A 60 -9.61 0.45 8.77
CA ILE A 60 -8.51 -0.42 8.35
C ILE A 60 -7.21 -0.06 9.06
N ILE A 61 -6.83 1.23 9.08
CA ILE A 61 -5.59 1.67 9.75
C ILE A 61 -5.63 1.32 11.24
N HIS A 62 -6.76 1.53 11.92
CA HIS A 62 -6.88 1.21 13.35
C HIS A 62 -6.88 -0.29 13.63
N THR A 63 -7.42 -1.10 12.72
CA THR A 63 -7.48 -2.56 12.86
C THR A 63 -6.14 -3.22 12.55
N VAL A 64 -5.56 -2.90 11.38
CA VAL A 64 -4.32 -3.51 10.88
C VAL A 64 -3.08 -2.97 11.59
N ARG A 65 -3.12 -1.69 12.03
CA ARG A 65 -1.99 -0.97 12.63
C ARG A 65 -0.70 -1.10 11.80
N PRO A 66 -0.71 -0.68 10.53
CA PRO A 66 0.45 -0.83 9.66
C PRO A 66 1.63 0.01 10.17
N ARG A 67 2.85 -0.46 9.92
CA ARG A 67 4.08 0.30 10.24
C ARG A 67 4.23 1.57 9.41
N HIS A 68 3.71 1.55 8.19
CA HIS A 68 3.80 2.64 7.24
C HIS A 68 2.46 2.80 6.52
N VAL A 69 2.07 4.05 6.28
CA VAL A 69 0.91 4.40 5.45
C VAL A 69 1.43 5.20 4.26
N VAL A 70 1.11 4.74 3.05
CA VAL A 70 1.43 5.43 1.81
C VAL A 70 0.11 5.93 1.23
N VAL A 71 0.07 7.20 0.86
CA VAL A 71 -1.13 7.85 0.32
C VAL A 71 -0.86 8.23 -1.13
N GLU A 72 -1.68 7.75 -2.05
CA GLU A 72 -1.72 8.26 -3.42
C GLU A 72 -2.53 9.57 -3.43
N LEU A 73 -1.92 10.64 -3.92
CA LEU A 73 -2.53 11.95 -4.00
C LEU A 73 -2.37 12.48 -5.42
N CYS A 74 -3.47 12.97 -5.99
CA CYS A 74 -3.37 13.79 -7.18
C CYS A 74 -2.50 15.04 -6.93
N GLU A 75 -1.94 15.60 -7.99
CA GLU A 75 -0.96 16.69 -7.90
C GLU A 75 -1.44 17.87 -7.06
N ALA A 76 -2.71 18.28 -7.22
CA ALA A 76 -3.27 19.40 -6.47
C ALA A 76 -3.28 19.15 -4.95
N ARG A 77 -3.59 17.91 -4.51
CA ARG A 77 -3.61 17.54 -3.09
C ARG A 77 -2.20 17.38 -2.54
N ARG A 78 -1.30 16.77 -3.30
CA ARG A 78 0.12 16.67 -2.95
C ARG A 78 0.73 18.05 -2.69
N ARG A 79 0.53 19.00 -3.62
CA ARG A 79 1.00 20.39 -3.48
C ARG A 79 0.44 21.07 -2.23
N ARG A 80 -0.83 20.85 -1.88
CA ARG A 80 -1.43 21.38 -0.66
C ARG A 80 -0.78 20.82 0.60
N LEU A 81 -0.52 19.52 0.63
CA LEU A 81 0.13 18.87 1.78
C LEU A 81 1.57 19.39 1.97
N GLU A 82 2.32 19.53 0.88
CA GLU A 82 3.69 20.07 0.90
C GLU A 82 3.76 21.53 1.32
N ALA A 83 2.75 22.34 0.99
CA ALA A 83 2.68 23.74 1.43
C ALA A 83 2.43 23.89 2.94
N THR A 84 1.99 22.82 3.61
CA THR A 84 1.70 22.79 5.05
C THR A 84 2.75 22.03 5.88
N ALA A 85 3.76 21.47 5.23
CA ALA A 85 4.85 20.70 5.85
C ALA A 85 6.10 21.56 6.03
#